data_AF-A0A0C2D9M5-F1
#
_entry.id   AF-A0A0C2D9M5-F1
#
_cell.length_a   1.000
_cell.length_b   1.000
_cell.length_c   1.000
_cell.angle_alpha   90.00
_cell.angle_beta   90.00
_cell.angle_gamma   90.00
#
_symmetry.space_group_name_H-M   'P 1'
#
loop_
_entity.id
_entity.type
_entity.pdbx_description
1 polymer ?
#
loop_
_entity_poly.entity_id
_entity_poly.type
_entity_poly.pdbx_seq_one_letter_code
_entity_poly.pdbx_strand_id
1 'polypeptide(L)'
;MLSYQAWTNAKLTTETMDLGKQHACDLDSSCIVKDAKPRVGAADVFRHRYEFDTTHGVMTVTCKRELVFFGEWACTPEKGRMISDPT
;
A
#
# COMPACT_ATOMS: atom_id res chain seq x y z
N MET A 1 1.20 -22.01 -13.46
CA MET A 1 1.54 -20.58 -13.62
C MET A 1 0.82 -19.68 -12.61
N LEU A 2 -0.47 -19.91 -12.32
CA LEU A 2 -1.23 -19.15 -11.30
C LEU A 2 -0.65 -19.25 -9.88
N SER A 3 -0.20 -20.42 -9.45
CA SER A 3 0.44 -20.60 -8.13
C SER A 3 1.72 -19.78 -7.96
N TYR A 4 2.53 -19.68 -9.02
CA TYR A 4 3.71 -18.82 -9.02
C TYR A 4 3.32 -17.35 -8.92
N GLN A 5 2.32 -16.91 -9.68
CA GLN A 5 1.85 -15.51 -9.60
C GLN A 5 1.18 -15.17 -8.28
N ALA A 6 0.48 -16.12 -7.66
CA ALA A 6 -0.04 -15.97 -6.33
C ALA A 6 1.09 -15.76 -5.31
N TRP A 7 2.15 -16.56 -5.42
CA TRP A 7 3.31 -16.47 -4.55
C TRP A 7 4.13 -15.18 -4.76
N THR A 8 4.23 -14.68 -5.99
CA THR A 8 4.90 -13.39 -6.26
C THR A 8 4.08 -12.22 -5.76
N ASN A 9 2.75 -12.21 -5.99
CA ASN A 9 1.85 -11.18 -5.50
C ASN A 9 1.72 -11.19 -3.96
N ALA A 10 1.97 -12.31 -3.27
CA ALA A 10 1.97 -12.33 -1.81
C ALA A 10 3.24 -11.72 -1.18
N LYS A 11 4.11 -11.09 -1.98
CA LYS A 11 5.36 -10.48 -1.50
C LYS A 11 5.35 -8.99 -1.73
N LEU A 12 5.72 -8.25 -0.68
CA LEU A 12 6.03 -6.84 -0.80
C LEU A 12 7.25 -6.65 -1.71
N THR A 13 7.11 -5.80 -2.72
CA THR A 13 8.20 -5.40 -3.60
C THR A 13 8.51 -3.92 -3.44
N THR A 14 9.73 -3.50 -3.77
CA THR A 14 10.10 -2.09 -3.76
C THR A 14 9.24 -1.27 -4.72
N GLU A 15 8.94 -1.82 -5.89
CA GLU A 15 8.09 -1.20 -6.91
C GLU A 15 6.68 -0.86 -6.36
N THR A 16 6.02 -1.83 -5.73
CA THR A 16 4.67 -1.63 -5.18
C THR A 16 4.67 -0.71 -3.96
N MET A 17 5.76 -0.68 -3.20
CA MET A 17 5.97 0.24 -2.11
C MET A 17 6.14 1.69 -2.61
N ASP A 18 6.96 1.91 -3.63
CA ASP A 18 7.18 3.24 -4.22
C ASP A 18 5.90 3.76 -4.88
N LEU A 19 5.13 2.88 -5.53
CA LEU A 19 3.82 3.21 -6.05
C LEU A 19 2.85 3.58 -4.92
N GLY A 20 2.81 2.77 -3.85
CA GLY A 20 2.01 3.08 -2.67
C GLY A 20 2.34 4.45 -2.07
N LYS A 21 3.63 4.82 -2.03
CA LYS A 21 4.07 6.13 -1.54
C LYS A 21 3.57 7.28 -2.40
N GLN A 22 3.61 7.14 -3.73
CA GLN A 22 3.13 8.16 -4.67
C GLN A 22 1.64 8.46 -4.45
N HIS A 23 0.85 7.43 -4.16
CA HIS A 23 -0.60 7.56 -3.96
C HIS A 23 -1.00 7.95 -2.52
N ALA A 24 -0.08 7.96 -1.55
CA ALA A 24 -0.41 8.19 -0.14
C ALA A 24 -1.05 9.55 0.14
N CYS A 25 -0.79 10.53 -0.72
CA CYS A 25 -1.27 11.90 -0.57
C CYS A 25 -2.28 12.34 -1.65
N ASP A 26 -2.84 11.43 -2.47
CA ASP A 26 -3.78 11.83 -3.54
C ASP A 26 -5.07 12.49 -3.01
N LEU A 27 -5.40 12.26 -1.74
CA LEU A 27 -6.57 12.86 -1.10
C LEU A 27 -6.40 14.36 -0.80
N ASP A 28 -5.16 14.85 -0.68
CA ASP A 28 -4.87 16.23 -0.29
C ASP A 28 -3.49 16.67 -0.80
N SER A 29 -3.44 17.70 -1.66
CA SER A 29 -2.20 18.21 -2.24
C SER A 29 -1.23 18.84 -1.23
N SER A 30 -1.68 19.16 0.00
CA SER A 30 -0.82 19.65 1.08
C SER A 30 -0.19 18.53 1.92
N CYS A 31 -0.58 17.27 1.67
CA CYS A 31 -0.01 16.09 2.29
C CYS A 31 1.40 15.80 1.76
N ILE A 32 2.33 15.50 2.68
CA ILE A 32 3.70 15.08 2.38
C ILE A 32 3.99 13.80 3.16
N VAL A 33 4.48 12.76 2.47
CA VAL A 33 5.00 11.55 3.12
C VAL A 33 6.34 11.85 3.76
N LYS A 34 6.47 11.60 5.06
CA LYS A 34 7.65 11.95 5.86
C LYS A 34 8.84 11.05 5.55
N ASP A 35 8.59 9.76 5.39
CA ASP A 35 9.62 8.75 5.27
C ASP A 35 9.76 8.17 3.86
N ALA A 36 10.94 7.60 3.59
CA ALA A 36 11.19 6.90 2.34
C ALA A 36 10.46 5.55 2.27
N LYS A 37 10.18 4.93 3.42
CA LYS A 37 9.59 3.60 3.54
C LYS A 37 8.30 3.66 4.36
N PRO A 38 7.34 2.76 4.11
CA PRO A 38 6.15 2.62 4.93
C PRO A 38 6.53 2.10 6.31
N ARG A 39 5.78 2.54 7.32
CA ARG A 39 5.88 2.05 8.69
C ARG A 39 5.46 0.59 8.79
N VAL A 40 4.38 0.23 8.10
CA VAL A 40 3.85 -1.13 8.04
C VAL A 40 3.59 -1.50 6.59
N GLY A 41 3.96 -2.71 6.21
CA GLY A 41 3.60 -3.31 4.93
C GLY A 41 3.03 -4.70 5.15
N ALA A 42 1.94 -5.02 4.48
CA ALA A 42 1.36 -6.35 4.44
C ALA A 42 0.94 -6.68 3.00
N ALA A 43 1.21 -7.91 2.55
CA ALA A 43 0.80 -8.38 1.23
C ALA A 43 0.02 -9.68 1.38
N ASP A 44 -1.03 -9.80 0.58
CA ASP A 44 -1.67 -11.05 0.25
C ASP A 44 -1.71 -11.22 -1.27
N VAL A 45 -2.21 -12.36 -1.73
CA VAL A 45 -2.27 -12.74 -3.14
C VAL A 45 -3.01 -11.72 -4.03
N PHE A 46 -3.88 -10.89 -3.46
CA PHE A 46 -4.76 -9.96 -4.15
C PHE A 46 -4.42 -8.49 -3.93
N ARG A 47 -3.77 -8.16 -2.80
CA ARG A 47 -3.51 -6.77 -2.41
C ARG A 47 -2.24 -6.60 -1.60
N HIS A 48 -1.61 -5.44 -1.78
CA HIS A 48 -0.59 -4.91 -0.87
C HIS A 48 -1.20 -3.75 -0.09
N ARG A 49 -0.94 -3.69 1.21
CA ARG A 49 -1.36 -2.61 2.10
C ARG A 49 -0.13 -2.00 2.75
N TYR A 50 -0.04 -0.68 2.69
CA TYR A 50 1.05 0.11 3.24
C TYR A 50 0.52 1.18 4.17
N GLU A 51 1.26 1.48 5.22
CA GLU A 51 0.98 2.62 6.11
C GLU A 51 2.14 3.59 6.06
N PHE A 52 1.84 4.84 5.72
CA PHE A 52 2.80 5.93 5.60
C PHE A 52 2.52 7.00 6.63
N ASP A 53 3.57 7.45 7.31
CA ASP A 53 3.48 8.65 8.13
C ASP A 53 3.54 9.88 7.23
N THR A 54 2.52 10.73 7.32
CA THR A 54 2.40 11.96 6.54
C THR A 54 2.28 13.19 7.45
N THR A 55 2.30 14.38 6.87
CA THR A 55 2.00 15.64 7.57
C THR A 55 0.58 15.67 8.14
N HIS A 56 -0.36 14.89 7.60
CA HIS A 56 -1.77 14.83 8.03
C HIS A 56 -2.07 13.61 8.93
N GLY A 57 -1.03 12.90 9.38
CA GLY A 57 -1.14 11.66 10.15
C GLY A 57 -0.88 10.42 9.30
N VAL A 58 -1.33 9.26 9.77
CA VAL A 58 -1.11 8.00 9.08
C VAL A 58 -2.06 7.88 7.89
N MET A 59 -1.50 7.63 6.70
CA MET A 59 -2.26 7.26 5.51
C MET A 59 -2.05 5.80 5.21
N THR A 60 -3.15 5.07 4.99
CA THR A 60 -3.09 3.70 4.50
C THR A 60 -3.28 3.70 3.00
N VAL A 61 -2.41 3.01 2.27
CA VAL A 61 -2.55 2.81 0.82
C VAL A 61 -2.74 1.34 0.52
N THR A 62 -3.83 1.01 -0.18
CA THR A 62 -4.10 -0.35 -0.64
C THR A 62 -3.91 -0.42 -2.15
N CYS A 63 -2.93 -1.20 -2.58
CA CYS A 63 -2.65 -1.51 -3.99
C CYS A 63 -3.24 -2.87 -4.35
N LYS A 64 -4.00 -2.94 -5.45
CA LYS A 64 -4.60 -4.17 -5.99
C LYS A 64 -4.22 -4.32 -7.45
N ARG A 65 -4.14 -5.56 -7.92
CA ARG A 65 -4.05 -5.85 -9.36
C ARG A 65 -5.39 -5.52 -10.03
N GLU A 66 -5.35 -4.84 -11.18
CA GLU A 66 -6.56 -4.51 -11.94
C GLU A 66 -7.30 -5.76 -12.46
N LEU A 67 -6.57 -6.82 -12.78
CA LEU A 67 -7.11 -8.13 -13.10
C LEU A 67 -6.78 -9.10 -11.97
N VAL A 68 -7.65 -10.07 -11.70
CA VAL A 68 -7.37 -11.06 -10.65
C VAL A 68 -6.06 -11.79 -11.00
N PHE A 69 -5.03 -11.63 -10.15
CA PHE A 69 -3.65 -12.12 -10.31
C PHE A 69 -2.74 -11.41 -11.34
N PHE A 70 -3.27 -10.56 -12.23
CA PHE A 70 -2.52 -10.00 -13.37
C PHE A 70 -2.84 -8.51 -13.61
N GLY A 71 -2.11 -7.84 -14.52
CA GLY A 71 -2.34 -6.44 -14.84
C GLY A 71 -1.58 -5.46 -13.94
N GLU A 72 -1.76 -4.17 -14.16
CA GLU A 72 -1.07 -3.13 -13.41
C GLU A 72 -1.58 -3.06 -11.95
N TRP A 73 -0.79 -2.45 -11.09
CA TRP A 73 -1.19 -2.16 -9.72
C TRP A 73 -1.95 -0.83 -9.69
N ALA A 74 -3.18 -0.84 -9.19
CA ALA A 74 -3.94 0.35 -8.88
C ALA A 74 -3.95 0.55 -7.36
N CYS A 75 -3.53 1.73 -6.89
CA CYS A 75 -3.45 2.04 -5.47
C CYS A 75 -4.54 3.04 -5.08
N THR A 76 -5.07 2.86 -3.87
CA THR A 76 -6.12 3.71 -3.30
C THR A 76 -5.71 4.13 -1.89
N PRO A 77 -5.59 5.45 -1.62
CA PRO A 77 -5.33 5.94 -0.28
C PRO A 77 -6.61 6.04 0.55
N GLU A 78 -6.46 5.78 1.84
CA GLU A 78 -7.48 5.92 2.86
C GLU A 78 -6.82 6.57 4.09
N LYS A 79 -7.56 7.44 4.79
CA LYS A 79 -7.09 7.93 6.10
C LYS A 79 -6.94 6.74 7.04
N GLY A 80 -5.74 6.55 7.58
CA GLY A 80 -5.46 5.42 8.46
C GLY A 80 -6.34 5.48 9.70
N ARG A 81 -7.09 4.42 9.97
CA ARG A 81 -7.54 4.16 11.34
C ARG A 81 -6.32 3.63 12.09
N MET A 82 -5.94 4.26 13.20
CA MET A 82 -5.07 3.60 14.18
C MET A 82 -5.71 2.24 14.47
N ILE A 83 -5.11 1.15 14.01
CA ILE A 83 -5.36 -0.14 14.62
C ILE A 83 -4.73 0.02 15.99
N SER A 84 -5.53 0.39 16.98
CA SER A 84 -5.17 0.25 18.38
C SER A 84 -4.71 -1.19 18.55
N ASP A 85 -3.45 -1.38 18.95
CA ASP A 85 -2.91 -2.69 19.34
C ASP A 85 -3.95 -3.42 20.22
N PRO A 86 -4.17 -4.73 20.02
CA PRO A 86 -4.92 -5.50 21.00
C PRO A 86 -4.10 -5.50 22.29
N THR A 87 -4.71 -4.92 23.33
CA THR A 87 -4.34 -4.96 24.76
C THR A 87 -3.75 -6.29 25.22
#